data_AF-A0AAV5NKJ5-F1
#
_entry.id   AF-A0AAV5NKJ5-F1
#
_cell.length_a   1.000
_cell.length_b   1.000
_cell.length_c   1.000
_cell.angle_alpha   90.00
_cell.angle_beta   90.00
_cell.angle_gamma   90.00
#
_symmetry.space_group_name_H-M   'P 1'
#
loop_
_entity.id
_entity.type
_entity.pdbx_description
1 polymer ?
#
loop_
_entity_poly.entity_id
_entity_poly.type
_entity_poly.pdbx_seq_one_letter_code
_entity_poly.pdbx_strand_id
1 'polypeptide(L)'
;MAQDFGLPLYRSWREGGFEREMLRNAAPTAPVLFESPDGLIRVGGEGPIGTRLRFPQVSASLTTRWCSSVTKIGVADRSSRGQERFLNRRTLFVTGERAEESPNRARYAAFEPHRMDTRHGTRRRRHVDHWRPVHQWSEAQVWDSLKRWNVMPALPYRIGFSRLSCATCIFGDARQFATIRWLDPARFERLVQYEQQFGCTIRRTVSLEQLAEQGRPYDAALSSPDLARACLSSRPIPTVLTPAWELPAGAFGKGAGPTRKK
;
A
#
# COMPACT_ATOMS: atom_id res chain seq x y z
N MET A 1 -13.20 -8.81 5.96
CA MET A 1 -12.04 -8.92 6.89
C MET A 1 -12.39 -8.40 8.26
N ALA A 2 -12.45 -7.08 8.49
CA ALA A 2 -12.70 -6.55 9.84
C ALA A 2 -14.00 -7.11 10.45
N GLN A 3 -15.07 -7.17 9.65
CA GLN A 3 -16.34 -7.81 10.01
C GLN A 3 -16.19 -9.30 10.38
N ASP A 4 -15.49 -10.09 9.55
CA ASP A 4 -15.26 -11.53 9.79
C ASP A 4 -14.50 -11.81 11.09
N PHE A 5 -13.73 -10.84 11.58
CA PHE A 5 -12.97 -10.94 12.83
C PHE A 5 -13.60 -10.15 13.99
N GLY A 6 -14.80 -9.59 13.82
CA GLY A 6 -15.47 -8.81 14.87
C GLY A 6 -14.72 -7.54 15.27
N LEU A 7 -13.93 -6.96 14.37
CA LEU A 7 -13.13 -5.76 14.61
C LEU A 7 -13.79 -4.51 14.02
N PRO A 8 -13.75 -3.36 14.73
CA PRO A 8 -14.18 -2.10 14.15
C PRO A 8 -13.22 -1.67 13.04
N LEU A 9 -13.76 -1.13 11.95
CA LEU A 9 -12.99 -0.62 10.81
C LEU A 9 -13.09 0.90 10.76
N TYR A 10 -11.95 1.57 10.82
CA TYR A 10 -11.83 3.01 10.58
C TYR A 10 -10.88 3.24 9.41
N ARG A 11 -11.30 4.07 8.46
CA ARG A 11 -10.52 4.41 7.26
C ARG A 11 -9.79 5.73 7.46
N SER A 12 -8.64 5.84 6.80
CA SER A 12 -7.90 7.09 6.70
C SER A 12 -7.35 7.25 5.29
N TRP A 13 -7.49 8.43 4.72
CA TRP A 13 -7.05 8.72 3.36
C TRP A 13 -6.64 10.19 3.21
N ARG A 14 -5.92 10.46 2.13
CA ARG A 14 -5.69 11.81 1.68
C ARG A 14 -6.79 12.19 0.69
N GLU A 15 -7.36 13.38 0.82
CA GLU A 15 -8.44 13.85 -0.06
C GLU A 15 -7.97 13.83 -1.52
N GLY A 16 -8.72 13.21 -2.42
CA GLY A 16 -8.33 13.00 -3.82
C GLY A 16 -7.21 11.98 -4.05
N GLY A 17 -6.69 11.35 -2.99
CA GLY A 17 -5.77 10.21 -3.07
C GLY A 17 -4.42 10.51 -3.71
N PHE A 18 -3.85 9.49 -4.33
CA PHE A 18 -2.55 9.56 -5.00
C PHE A 18 -2.56 10.50 -6.20
N GLU A 19 -3.63 10.43 -7.01
CA GLU A 19 -3.72 11.14 -8.28
C GLU A 19 -3.79 12.65 -8.06
N ARG A 20 -4.60 13.14 -7.11
CA ARG A 20 -4.61 14.57 -6.76
C ARG A 20 -3.25 15.06 -6.26
N GLU A 21 -2.52 14.24 -5.50
CA GLU A 21 -1.18 14.61 -5.06
C GLU A 21 -0.15 14.63 -6.18
N MET A 22 -0.27 13.70 -7.13
CA MET A 22 0.55 13.64 -8.34
C MET A 22 0.31 14.86 -9.22
N LEU A 23 -0.95 15.21 -9.43
CA LEU A 23 -1.43 16.30 -10.29
C LEU A 23 -1.47 17.67 -9.60
N ARG A 24 -0.99 17.76 -8.35
CA ARG A 24 -1.00 19.01 -7.60
C ARG A 24 -0.27 20.10 -8.39
N ASN A 25 -0.97 21.17 -8.71
CA ASN A 25 -0.46 22.33 -9.44
C ASN A 25 -0.98 23.61 -8.77
N ALA A 26 -0.07 24.53 -8.41
CA ALA A 26 -0.41 25.79 -7.75
C ALA A 26 -1.40 25.62 -6.58
N ALA A 27 -1.25 24.55 -5.81
CA ALA A 27 -2.16 24.20 -4.73
C ALA A 27 -1.41 23.69 -3.49
N PRO A 28 -1.95 23.88 -2.28
CA PRO A 28 -1.40 23.24 -1.09
C PRO A 28 -1.56 21.72 -1.17
N THR A 29 -0.77 21.02 -0.35
CA THR A 29 -0.92 19.57 -0.21
C THR A 29 -2.30 19.28 0.40
N ALA A 30 -3.05 18.32 -0.14
CA ALA A 30 -4.43 18.06 0.25
C ALA A 30 -4.55 17.73 1.76
N PRO A 31 -5.72 17.94 2.38
CA PRO A 31 -5.96 17.48 3.75
C PRO A 31 -5.92 15.95 3.85
N VAL A 32 -5.73 15.45 5.06
CA VAL A 32 -5.95 14.04 5.41
C VAL A 32 -7.25 13.92 6.18
N LEU A 33 -8.06 12.93 5.81
CA LEU A 33 -9.29 12.57 6.47
C LEU A 33 -9.13 11.21 7.16
N PHE A 34 -9.77 11.03 8.30
CA PHE A 34 -9.84 9.75 8.97
C PHE A 34 -11.10 9.61 9.83
N GLU A 35 -11.65 8.41 9.84
CA GLU A 35 -12.81 8.04 10.64
C GLU A 35 -12.38 7.81 12.10
N SER A 36 -13.28 8.18 13.02
CA SER A 36 -13.19 7.92 14.46
C SER A 36 -14.56 7.47 14.98
N PRO A 37 -14.67 6.97 16.23
CA PRO A 37 -15.97 6.66 16.83
C PRO A 37 -16.93 7.85 16.82
N ASP A 38 -16.39 9.07 16.90
CA ASP A 38 -17.17 10.32 17.03
C ASP A 38 -17.44 11.00 15.66
N GLY A 39 -17.00 10.38 14.56
CA GLY A 39 -17.21 10.88 13.20
C GLY A 39 -15.92 11.11 12.41
N LEU A 40 -16.06 11.83 11.30
CA LEU A 40 -14.99 12.09 10.34
C LEU A 40 -14.17 13.33 10.72
N ILE A 41 -12.85 13.16 10.84
CA ILE A 41 -11.93 14.25 11.17
C ILE A 41 -11.11 14.62 9.93
N ARG A 42 -11.00 15.92 9.64
CA ARG A 42 -10.19 16.49 8.55
C ARG A 42 -9.07 17.36 9.11
N VAL A 43 -7.82 17.09 8.72
CA VAL A 43 -6.64 17.84 9.20
C VAL A 43 -5.68 18.20 8.08
N GLY A 44 -5.08 19.39 8.19
CA GLY A 44 -4.19 19.95 7.16
C GLY A 44 -4.97 20.54 5.98
N GLY A 45 -4.27 20.81 4.88
CA GLY A 45 -4.82 21.51 3.71
C GLY A 45 -4.31 22.95 3.58
N GLU A 46 -3.92 23.57 4.69
CA GLU A 46 -3.46 24.98 4.75
C GLU A 46 -1.93 25.12 4.61
N GLY A 47 -1.30 24.19 3.88
CA GLY A 47 0.15 24.22 3.66
C GLY A 47 0.56 25.27 2.62
N PRO A 48 1.88 25.43 2.36
CA PRO A 48 2.34 26.29 1.28
C PRO A 48 1.85 25.78 -0.08
N ILE A 49 1.53 26.73 -0.96
CA ILE A 49 1.21 26.47 -2.36
C ILE A 49 2.42 25.86 -3.05
N GLY A 50 2.20 24.83 -3.88
CA GLY A 50 3.27 24.28 -4.71
C GLY A 50 2.78 23.35 -5.79
N THR A 51 3.72 22.91 -6.63
CA THR A 51 3.47 22.05 -7.79
C THR A 51 4.25 20.74 -7.67
N ARG A 52 3.63 19.63 -8.07
CA ARG A 52 4.28 18.32 -8.16
C ARG A 52 4.42 17.88 -9.61
N LEU A 53 3.31 17.63 -10.31
CA LEU A 53 3.21 17.22 -11.72
C LEU A 53 4.30 16.21 -12.13
N ARG A 54 4.46 15.15 -11.33
CA ARG A 54 5.45 14.10 -11.59
C ARG A 54 5.15 12.82 -10.83
N PHE A 55 5.54 11.70 -11.41
CA PHE A 55 5.52 10.41 -10.72
C PHE A 55 6.49 10.35 -9.55
N PRO A 56 6.23 9.49 -8.54
CA PRO A 56 7.26 9.08 -7.59
C PRO A 56 8.24 8.15 -8.29
N GLN A 57 9.49 8.11 -7.83
CA GLN A 57 10.53 7.27 -8.44
C GLN A 57 10.99 6.16 -7.50
N VAL A 58 11.45 5.05 -8.08
CA VAL A 58 12.03 3.92 -7.35
C VAL A 58 13.27 4.40 -6.60
N SER A 59 13.14 4.48 -5.28
CA SER A 59 14.19 4.95 -4.37
C SER A 59 13.90 4.50 -2.94
N ALA A 60 14.95 4.35 -2.14
CA ALA A 60 14.84 4.22 -0.70
C ALA A 60 14.41 5.56 -0.05
N SER A 61 14.77 6.69 -0.66
CA SER A 61 14.40 8.02 -0.18
C SER A 61 12.89 8.23 -0.29
N LEU A 62 12.25 8.56 0.83
CA LEU A 62 10.82 8.85 0.91
C LEU A 62 10.44 10.23 0.35
N THR A 63 11.40 11.11 0.05
CA THR A 63 11.14 12.37 -0.65
C THR A 63 11.00 12.12 -2.16
N THR A 64 11.85 11.25 -2.71
CA THR A 64 11.76 10.79 -4.11
C THR A 64 10.59 9.82 -4.31
N ARG A 65 10.42 8.87 -3.38
CA ARG A 65 9.29 7.94 -3.31
C ARG A 65 8.18 8.55 -2.45
N TRP A 66 7.74 9.74 -2.84
CA TRP A 66 6.78 10.54 -2.08
C TRP A 66 5.44 9.84 -1.87
N CYS A 67 5.06 8.86 -2.71
CA CYS A 67 3.82 8.12 -2.51
C CYS A 67 3.77 7.39 -1.17
N SER A 68 4.90 6.85 -0.68
CA SER A 68 4.91 6.18 0.61
C SER A 68 4.81 7.18 1.76
N SER A 69 5.55 8.29 1.70
CA SER A 69 5.52 9.31 2.77
C SER A 69 4.21 10.09 2.79
N VAL A 70 3.75 10.60 1.65
CA VAL A 70 2.62 11.54 1.57
C VAL A 70 1.28 10.82 1.69
N THR A 71 1.13 9.66 1.05
CA THR A 71 -0.18 8.99 0.91
C THR A 71 -0.36 7.76 1.79
N LYS A 72 0.69 7.27 2.46
CA LYS A 72 0.61 6.12 3.39
C LYS A 72 1.06 6.49 4.80
N ILE A 73 2.36 6.71 4.99
CA ILE A 73 2.98 6.96 6.31
C ILE A 73 2.39 8.22 6.93
N GLY A 74 2.38 9.33 6.19
CA GLY A 74 1.86 10.60 6.66
C GLY A 74 0.34 10.63 6.86
N VAL A 75 -0.40 9.69 6.27
CA VAL A 75 -1.83 9.49 6.52
C VAL A 75 -2.04 8.74 7.83
N ALA A 76 -1.37 7.59 8.00
CA ALA A 76 -1.40 6.81 9.24
C ALA A 76 -0.92 7.61 10.47
N ASP A 77 0.09 8.45 10.26
CA ASP A 77 0.62 9.32 11.31
C ASP A 77 -0.38 10.37 11.77
N ARG A 78 -1.10 11.00 10.82
CA ARG A 78 -2.10 12.02 11.12
C ARG A 78 -3.33 11.41 11.77
N SER A 79 -3.79 10.26 11.29
CA SER A 79 -4.94 9.57 11.89
C SER A 79 -4.65 9.15 13.32
N SER A 80 -3.46 8.62 13.59
CA SER A 80 -3.10 8.16 14.93
C SER A 80 -2.87 9.32 15.91
N ARG A 81 -2.24 10.42 15.47
CA ARG A 81 -2.00 11.60 16.35
C ARG A 81 -3.24 12.48 16.52
N GLY A 82 -4.14 12.48 15.56
CA GLY A 82 -5.29 13.39 15.48
C GLY A 82 -6.54 12.93 16.24
N GLN A 83 -6.45 11.86 17.04
CA GLN A 83 -7.58 11.32 17.79
C GLN A 83 -7.30 11.37 19.30
N GLU A 84 -8.20 12.00 20.04
CA GLU A 84 -8.03 12.20 21.49
C GLU A 84 -8.17 10.90 22.28
N ARG A 85 -8.91 9.92 21.74
CA ARG A 85 -9.08 8.59 22.35
C ARG A 85 -7.77 7.83 22.62
N PHE A 86 -6.68 8.20 21.96
CA PHE A 86 -5.36 7.59 22.18
C PHE A 86 -4.50 8.33 23.21
N LEU A 87 -4.94 9.48 23.72
CA LEU A 87 -4.20 10.23 24.75
C LEU A 87 -4.27 9.50 26.10
N ASN A 88 -3.13 9.45 26.79
CA ASN A 88 -3.00 8.80 28.11
C ASN A 88 -3.46 7.32 28.13
N ARG A 89 -3.50 6.67 26.97
CA ARG A 89 -3.79 5.24 26.82
C ARG A 89 -2.58 4.53 26.21
N ARG A 90 -2.46 3.24 26.48
CA ARG A 90 -1.51 2.36 25.78
C ARG A 90 -2.11 2.00 24.41
N THR A 91 -1.37 2.29 23.36
CA THR A 91 -1.76 1.99 21.97
C THR A 91 -0.70 1.09 21.36
N LEU A 92 -1.12 -0.01 20.73
CA LEU A 92 -0.21 -0.90 20.01
C LEU A 92 -0.41 -0.71 18.50
N PHE A 93 0.63 -0.27 17.82
CA PHE A 93 0.67 -0.16 16.35
C PHE A 93 1.23 -1.47 15.78
N VAL A 94 0.37 -2.26 15.13
CA VAL A 94 0.73 -3.59 14.62
C VAL A 94 0.90 -3.57 13.11
N THR A 95 2.00 -4.14 12.62
CA THR A 95 2.28 -4.26 11.18
C THR A 95 2.87 -5.61 10.82
N GLY A 96 2.73 -6.00 9.55
CA GLY A 96 3.14 -7.31 9.05
C GLY A 96 4.49 -7.36 8.33
N GLU A 97 5.45 -6.47 8.61
CA GLU A 97 6.76 -6.58 7.96
C GLU A 97 7.52 -7.82 8.45
N ARG A 98 8.19 -8.50 7.51
CA ARG A 98 9.01 -9.69 7.76
C ARG A 98 10.47 -9.42 7.40
N ALA A 99 11.38 -10.06 8.13
CA ALA A 99 12.81 -9.99 7.90
C ALA A 99 13.18 -10.45 6.48
N GLU A 100 12.54 -11.52 6.00
CA GLU A 100 12.78 -12.15 4.69
C GLU A 100 12.46 -11.22 3.51
N GLU A 101 11.62 -10.21 3.68
CA GLU A 101 11.20 -9.33 2.57
C GLU A 101 12.32 -8.44 2.03
N SER A 102 13.36 -8.13 2.83
CA SER A 102 14.57 -7.44 2.36
C SER A 102 15.68 -7.38 3.43
N PRO A 103 16.95 -7.18 3.04
CA PRO A 103 18.05 -6.96 3.98
C PRO A 103 17.83 -5.77 4.94
N ASN A 104 17.11 -4.73 4.51
CA ASN A 104 16.78 -3.60 5.39
C ASN A 104 15.74 -3.99 6.45
N ARG A 105 14.73 -4.80 6.08
CA ARG A 105 13.67 -5.24 7.01
C ARG A 105 14.17 -6.25 8.02
N ALA A 106 15.18 -7.05 7.66
CA ALA A 106 15.84 -7.96 8.60
C ALA A 106 16.42 -7.27 9.84
N ARG A 107 16.72 -5.97 9.76
CA ARG A 107 17.28 -5.18 10.87
C ARG A 107 16.22 -4.51 11.76
N TYR A 108 14.94 -4.61 11.43
CA TYR A 108 13.88 -4.01 12.24
C TYR A 108 13.74 -4.72 13.58
N ALA A 109 13.50 -3.97 14.64
CA ALA A 109 13.13 -4.55 15.92
C ALA A 109 11.74 -5.19 15.82
N ALA A 110 11.54 -6.33 16.47
CA ALA A 110 10.21 -6.94 16.57
C ALA A 110 9.25 -6.09 17.41
N PHE A 111 9.78 -5.39 18.43
CA PHE A 111 9.04 -4.50 19.32
C PHE A 111 9.88 -3.26 19.65
N GLU A 112 9.33 -2.05 19.48
CA GLU A 112 10.01 -0.79 19.75
C GLU A 112 8.98 0.33 20.03
N PRO A 113 9.35 1.42 20.72
CA PRO A 113 8.51 2.62 20.76
C PRO A 113 8.22 3.11 19.33
N HIS A 114 6.96 3.38 19.01
CA HIS A 114 6.62 3.90 17.69
C HIS A 114 7.11 5.35 17.55
N ARG A 115 7.45 5.81 16.33
CA ARG A 115 7.89 7.21 16.03
C ARG A 115 6.92 8.33 16.47
N MET A 116 5.72 7.98 16.90
CA MET A 116 4.69 8.92 17.37
C MET A 116 4.54 8.91 18.89
N ASP A 117 5.31 8.08 19.57
CA ASP A 117 5.33 8.00 21.02
C ASP A 117 5.76 9.34 21.60
N THR A 118 4.94 9.84 22.52
CA THR A 118 5.19 11.06 23.28
C THR A 118 4.89 10.81 24.75
N ARG A 119 5.14 9.59 25.26
CA ARG A 119 4.73 9.16 26.61
C ARG A 119 5.38 10.00 27.71
N HIS A 120 6.58 10.53 27.43
CA HIS A 120 7.33 11.41 28.31
C HIS A 120 7.06 12.91 28.07
N GLY A 121 6.16 13.28 27.16
CA GLY A 121 5.80 14.67 26.89
C GLY A 121 4.92 15.28 28.00
N THR A 122 4.71 16.61 27.97
CA THR A 122 3.96 17.32 29.03
C THR A 122 2.53 17.73 28.64
N ARG A 123 2.21 17.89 27.35
CA ARG A 123 0.88 18.34 26.89
C ARG A 123 -0.02 17.23 26.36
N ARG A 124 0.42 16.52 25.31
CA ARG A 124 -0.37 15.46 24.64
C ARG A 124 0.40 14.15 24.69
N ARG A 125 0.34 13.47 25.84
CA ARG A 125 1.02 12.19 26.07
C ARG A 125 0.34 11.07 25.28
N ARG A 126 1.12 10.36 24.47
CA ARG A 126 0.71 9.15 23.76
C ARG A 126 1.72 8.06 24.04
N HIS A 127 1.24 6.95 24.59
CA HIS A 127 2.05 5.75 24.77
C HIS A 127 1.76 4.84 23.58
N VAL A 128 2.66 4.81 22.61
CA VAL A 128 2.53 4.03 21.38
C VAL A 128 3.73 3.12 21.21
N ASP A 129 3.49 1.82 21.27
CA ASP A 129 4.49 0.81 20.90
C ASP A 129 4.20 0.29 19.49
N HIS A 130 5.24 -0.14 18.79
CA HIS A 130 5.18 -0.76 17.47
C HIS A 130 5.56 -2.22 17.60
N TRP A 131 4.67 -3.12 17.19
CA TRP A 131 4.91 -4.56 17.19
C TRP A 131 4.78 -5.19 15.79
N ARG A 132 5.74 -6.06 15.46
CA ARG A 132 5.82 -6.81 14.20
C ARG A 132 5.74 -8.31 14.50
N PRO A 133 4.52 -8.86 14.71
CA PRO A 133 4.33 -10.23 15.23
C PRO A 133 4.89 -11.32 14.32
N VAL A 134 4.99 -11.05 13.02
CA VAL A 134 5.43 -12.01 12.00
C VAL A 134 6.84 -11.70 11.49
N HIS A 135 7.62 -10.89 12.22
CA HIS A 135 8.93 -10.41 11.74
C HIS A 135 9.86 -11.56 11.36
N GLN A 136 9.90 -12.62 12.15
CA GLN A 136 10.75 -13.79 11.92
C GLN A 136 10.09 -14.89 11.07
N TRP A 137 8.89 -14.65 10.53
CA TRP A 137 8.20 -15.66 9.73
C TRP A 137 8.71 -15.70 8.30
N SER A 138 8.90 -16.91 7.79
CA SER A 138 9.05 -17.16 6.35
C SER A 138 7.73 -16.93 5.61
N GLU A 139 7.80 -16.79 4.29
CA GLU A 139 6.61 -16.69 3.44
C GLU A 139 5.73 -17.94 3.57
N ALA A 140 6.34 -19.13 3.67
CA ALA A 140 5.62 -20.38 3.89
C ALA A 140 4.80 -20.35 5.18
N GLN A 141 5.36 -19.87 6.29
CA GLN A 141 4.64 -19.76 7.57
C GLN A 141 3.44 -18.80 7.48
N VAL A 142 3.54 -17.73 6.67
CA VAL A 142 2.40 -16.84 6.40
C VAL A 142 1.30 -17.59 5.66
N TRP A 143 1.63 -18.30 4.57
CA TRP A 143 0.65 -19.07 3.81
C TRP A 143 0.01 -20.18 4.65
N ASP A 144 0.80 -20.91 5.45
CA ASP A 144 0.31 -21.94 6.37
C ASP A 144 -0.64 -21.35 7.42
N SER A 145 -0.35 -20.17 7.95
CA SER A 145 -1.25 -19.48 8.88
C SER A 145 -2.56 -19.07 8.20
N LEU A 146 -2.50 -18.50 7.00
CA LEU A 146 -3.70 -18.13 6.24
C LEU A 146 -4.56 -19.37 5.95
N LYS A 147 -3.94 -20.48 5.56
CA LYS A 147 -4.61 -21.78 5.35
C LYS A 147 -5.26 -22.29 6.63
N ARG A 148 -4.51 -22.33 7.74
CA ARG A 148 -4.98 -22.83 9.04
C ARG A 148 -6.25 -22.11 9.50
N TRP A 149 -6.33 -20.81 9.26
CA TRP A 149 -7.44 -19.96 9.69
C TRP A 149 -8.46 -19.68 8.59
N ASN A 150 -8.40 -20.42 7.47
CA ASN A 150 -9.30 -20.25 6.32
C ASN A 150 -9.33 -18.82 5.77
N VAL A 151 -8.27 -18.04 5.95
CA VAL A 151 -8.20 -16.66 5.45
C VAL A 151 -7.85 -16.70 3.97
N MET A 152 -8.83 -16.32 3.15
CA MET A 152 -8.72 -16.28 1.71
C MET A 152 -7.54 -15.37 1.30
N PRO A 153 -6.63 -15.84 0.43
CA PRO A 153 -5.65 -14.97 -0.20
C PRO A 153 -6.33 -13.84 -0.95
N ALA A 154 -5.84 -12.60 -0.81
CA ALA A 154 -6.41 -11.47 -1.53
C ALA A 154 -6.41 -11.74 -3.05
N LEU A 155 -7.50 -11.35 -3.73
CA LEU A 155 -7.77 -11.74 -5.12
C LEU A 155 -6.58 -11.52 -6.08
N PRO A 156 -5.80 -10.42 -5.99
CA PRO A 156 -4.63 -10.24 -6.86
C PRO A 156 -3.58 -11.34 -6.75
N TYR A 157 -3.38 -11.95 -5.58
CA TYR A 157 -2.48 -13.10 -5.44
C TYR A 157 -3.00 -14.30 -6.24
N ARG A 158 -4.32 -14.51 -6.30
CA ARG A 158 -4.93 -15.64 -7.03
C ARG A 158 -4.74 -15.52 -8.55
N ILE A 159 -4.67 -14.30 -9.07
CA ILE A 159 -4.42 -14.03 -10.50
C ILE A 159 -2.92 -13.80 -10.81
N GLY A 160 -2.01 -14.19 -9.91
CA GLY A 160 -0.57 -14.25 -10.17
C GLY A 160 0.27 -13.08 -9.66
N PHE A 161 -0.31 -12.05 -9.04
CA PHE A 161 0.50 -10.98 -8.44
C PHE A 161 1.17 -11.48 -7.17
N SER A 162 2.50 -11.40 -7.09
CA SER A 162 3.28 -11.76 -5.90
C SER A 162 3.35 -10.69 -4.81
N ARG A 163 2.81 -9.50 -5.10
CA ARG A 163 2.83 -8.36 -4.19
C ARG A 163 1.58 -7.51 -4.37
N LEU A 164 0.97 -7.16 -3.24
CA LEU A 164 -0.18 -6.26 -3.21
C LEU A 164 0.23 -4.89 -2.64
N SER A 165 0.23 -3.88 -3.50
CA SER A 165 0.47 -2.47 -3.12
C SER A 165 -0.58 -1.59 -3.81
N CYS A 166 -0.20 -0.39 -4.25
CA CYS A 166 -1.03 0.36 -5.21
C CYS A 166 -1.13 -0.46 -6.51
N ALA A 167 -2.29 -0.44 -7.18
CA ALA A 167 -2.53 -1.20 -8.42
C ALA A 167 -1.41 -0.96 -9.46
N THR A 168 -1.02 0.29 -9.66
CA THR A 168 0.01 0.72 -10.62
C THR A 168 1.28 1.19 -9.89
N CYS A 169 1.75 0.37 -8.96
CA CYS A 169 2.90 0.69 -8.13
C CYS A 169 4.16 0.94 -8.98
N ILE A 170 4.93 1.96 -8.63
CA ILE A 170 6.22 2.29 -9.26
C ILE A 170 7.29 1.19 -9.15
N PHE A 171 7.04 0.16 -8.35
CA PHE A 171 7.90 -1.02 -8.27
C PHE A 171 7.46 -2.13 -9.22
N GLY A 172 6.29 -2.02 -9.88
CA GLY A 172 5.74 -3.12 -10.66
C GLY A 172 6.58 -3.47 -11.88
N ASP A 173 6.79 -4.75 -12.14
CA ASP A 173 7.62 -5.21 -13.24
C ASP A 173 6.86 -5.25 -14.59
N ALA A 174 7.54 -5.70 -15.63
CA ALA A 174 6.99 -5.84 -16.97
C ALA A 174 5.72 -6.72 -17.00
N ARG A 175 5.70 -7.86 -16.29
CA ARG A 175 4.52 -8.74 -16.25
C ARG A 175 3.36 -8.10 -15.51
N GLN A 176 3.63 -7.36 -14.43
CA GLN A 176 2.60 -6.62 -13.70
C GLN A 176 1.97 -5.55 -14.59
N PHE A 177 2.77 -4.76 -15.30
CA PHE A 177 2.23 -3.73 -16.19
C PHE A 177 1.58 -4.30 -17.45
N ALA A 178 2.07 -5.41 -18.01
CA ALA A 178 1.38 -6.14 -19.08
C ALA A 178 0.00 -6.65 -18.61
N THR A 179 -0.06 -7.22 -17.40
CA THR A 179 -1.32 -7.68 -16.80
C THR A 179 -2.28 -6.52 -16.56
N ILE A 180 -1.80 -5.39 -16.04
CA ILE A 180 -2.62 -4.19 -15.83
C ILE A 180 -3.12 -3.62 -17.16
N ARG A 181 -2.28 -3.57 -18.20
CA ARG A 181 -2.67 -3.12 -19.55
C ARG A 181 -3.80 -3.97 -20.12
N TRP A 182 -3.73 -5.29 -19.95
CA TRP A 182 -4.79 -6.21 -20.36
C TRP A 182 -6.06 -6.06 -19.49
N LEU A 183 -5.89 -5.92 -18.18
CA LEU A 183 -6.98 -5.93 -17.21
C LEU A 183 -7.77 -4.60 -17.15
N ASP A 184 -7.06 -3.47 -17.21
CA ASP A 184 -7.62 -2.11 -17.13
C ASP A 184 -6.91 -1.20 -18.16
N PRO A 185 -7.20 -1.35 -19.47
CA PRO A 185 -6.55 -0.59 -20.53
C PRO A 185 -6.68 0.92 -20.35
N ALA A 186 -7.87 1.39 -19.96
CA ALA A 186 -8.13 2.81 -19.73
C ALA A 186 -7.25 3.40 -18.62
N ARG A 187 -7.00 2.67 -17.52
CA ARG A 187 -6.05 3.12 -16.49
C ARG A 187 -4.63 3.16 -17.03
N PHE A 188 -4.24 2.15 -17.81
CA PHE A 188 -2.91 2.10 -18.39
C PHE A 188 -2.67 3.29 -19.33
N GLU A 189 -3.61 3.59 -20.22
CA GLU A 189 -3.56 4.73 -21.13
C GLU A 189 -3.44 6.07 -20.39
N ARG A 190 -4.21 6.28 -19.31
CA ARG A 190 -4.07 7.48 -18.47
C ARG A 190 -2.65 7.64 -17.91
N LEU A 191 -2.01 6.54 -17.51
CA LEU A 191 -0.63 6.62 -17.02
C LEU A 191 0.37 6.98 -18.12
N VAL A 192 0.19 6.45 -19.33
CA VAL A 192 1.00 6.81 -20.50
C VAL A 192 0.83 8.30 -20.82
N GLN A 193 -0.40 8.82 -20.80
CA GLN A 193 -0.68 10.24 -20.98
C GLN A 193 0.01 11.10 -19.91
N TYR A 194 0.06 10.64 -18.66
CA TYR A 194 0.82 11.33 -17.61
C TYR A 194 2.33 11.30 -17.86
N GLU A 195 2.91 10.23 -18.41
CA GLU A 195 4.33 10.22 -18.79
C GLU A 195 4.63 11.31 -19.83
N GLN A 196 3.74 11.45 -20.83
CA GLN A 196 3.83 12.49 -21.85
C GLN A 196 3.66 13.89 -21.24
N GLN A 197 2.62 14.09 -20.43
CA GLN A 197 2.32 15.39 -19.81
C GLN A 197 3.44 15.87 -18.89
N PHE A 198 4.05 14.97 -18.11
CA PHE A 198 5.12 15.33 -17.18
C PHE A 198 6.50 15.41 -17.85
N GLY A 199 6.62 14.94 -19.11
CA GLY A 199 7.92 14.78 -19.78
C GLY A 199 8.85 13.79 -19.06
N CYS A 200 8.30 12.90 -18.23
CA CYS A 200 9.08 11.91 -17.49
C CYS A 200 8.27 10.64 -17.22
N THR A 201 8.98 9.51 -17.20
CA THR A 201 8.39 8.18 -17.07
C THR A 201 8.25 7.72 -15.62
N ILE A 202 7.34 6.76 -15.37
CA ILE A 202 7.21 6.05 -14.07
C ILE A 202 8.51 5.30 -13.74
N ARG A 203 9.23 4.84 -14.76
CA ARG A 203 10.54 4.20 -14.65
C ARG A 203 11.60 4.98 -15.39
N ARG A 204 12.64 5.43 -14.69
CA ARG A 204 13.72 6.28 -15.22
C ARG A 204 14.30 5.91 -16.59
N THR A 205 14.32 4.63 -16.96
CA THR A 205 15.04 4.13 -18.14
C THR A 205 14.14 3.58 -19.24
N VAL A 206 12.82 3.56 -19.05
CA VAL A 206 11.89 2.91 -19.98
C VAL A 206 10.49 3.52 -19.84
N SER A 207 9.79 3.73 -20.96
CA SER A 207 8.38 4.15 -20.89
C SER A 207 7.50 3.03 -20.37
N LEU A 208 6.28 3.37 -19.93
CA LEU A 208 5.34 2.37 -19.45
C LEU A 208 4.93 1.39 -20.56
N GLU A 209 4.76 1.88 -21.79
CA GLU A 209 4.44 1.08 -22.97
C GLU A 209 5.53 0.05 -23.25
N GLN A 210 6.79 0.52 -23.37
CA GLN A 210 7.96 -0.35 -23.57
C GLN A 210 8.13 -1.35 -22.44
N LEU A 211 7.88 -0.95 -21.19
CA LEU A 211 7.95 -1.86 -20.04
C LEU A 211 6.88 -2.94 -20.11
N ALA A 212 5.65 -2.60 -20.49
CA ALA A 212 4.57 -3.56 -20.62
C ALA A 212 4.79 -4.53 -21.79
N GLU A 213 5.36 -4.06 -22.91
CA GLU A 213 5.71 -4.90 -24.07
C GLU A 213 6.77 -5.97 -23.74
N GLN A 214 7.66 -5.70 -22.78
CA GLN A 214 8.62 -6.68 -22.28
C GLN A 214 7.98 -7.79 -21.43
N GLY A 215 6.70 -7.67 -21.11
CA GLY A 215 5.96 -8.59 -20.25
C GLY A 215 4.81 -9.26 -20.99
N ARG A 216 4.40 -10.41 -20.46
CA ARG A 216 3.11 -11.02 -20.79
C ARG A 216 2.22 -11.05 -19.55
N PRO A 217 0.89 -10.88 -19.70
CA PRO A 217 -0.03 -11.05 -18.59
C PRO A 217 0.21 -12.36 -17.82
N TYR A 218 -0.17 -12.39 -16.55
CA TYR A 218 -0.10 -13.63 -15.77
C TYR A 218 -1.05 -14.68 -16.34
N ASP A 219 -0.56 -15.91 -16.49
CA ASP A 219 -1.36 -17.02 -17.03
C ASP A 219 -2.60 -17.29 -16.15
N ALA A 220 -2.46 -17.16 -14.82
CA ALA A 220 -3.56 -17.24 -13.87
C ALA A 220 -4.64 -16.15 -14.09
N ALA A 221 -4.24 -14.93 -14.47
CA ALA A 221 -5.19 -13.87 -14.80
C ALA A 221 -5.96 -14.18 -16.10
N LEU A 222 -5.25 -14.66 -17.13
CA LEU A 222 -5.84 -15.02 -18.42
C LEU A 222 -6.80 -16.22 -18.31
N SER A 223 -6.45 -17.22 -17.51
CA SER A 223 -7.27 -18.42 -17.29
C SER A 223 -8.51 -18.17 -16.43
N SER A 224 -8.54 -17.05 -15.68
CA SER A 224 -9.63 -16.72 -14.75
C SER A 224 -10.10 -15.26 -14.93
N PRO A 225 -10.66 -14.89 -16.10
CA PRO A 225 -11.02 -13.50 -16.42
C PRO A 225 -12.06 -12.91 -15.47
N ASP A 226 -12.98 -13.72 -14.94
CA ASP A 226 -13.99 -13.27 -13.96
C ASP A 226 -13.35 -12.86 -12.64
N LEU A 227 -12.39 -13.65 -12.16
CA LEU A 227 -11.62 -13.34 -10.96
C LEU A 227 -10.74 -12.10 -11.18
N ALA A 228 -10.18 -11.96 -12.38
CA ALA A 228 -9.42 -10.77 -12.74
C ALA A 228 -10.30 -9.52 -12.72
N ARG A 229 -11.50 -9.57 -13.34
CA ARG A 229 -12.49 -8.47 -13.28
C ARG A 229 -12.91 -8.16 -11.84
N ALA A 230 -13.09 -9.18 -11.00
CA ALA A 230 -13.40 -8.99 -9.59
C ALA A 230 -12.31 -8.22 -8.82
N CYS A 231 -11.03 -8.30 -9.23
CA CYS A 231 -9.95 -7.51 -8.65
C CYS A 231 -10.08 -5.99 -8.89
N LEU A 232 -10.85 -5.58 -9.91
CA LEU A 232 -11.13 -4.16 -10.22
C LEU A 232 -12.41 -3.64 -9.55
N SER A 233 -13.21 -4.54 -8.97
CA SER A 233 -14.50 -4.20 -8.40
C SER A 233 -14.35 -3.30 -7.18
N SER A 234 -15.21 -2.28 -7.09
CA SER A 234 -15.40 -1.48 -5.87
C SER A 234 -16.36 -2.14 -4.87
N ARG A 235 -16.99 -3.26 -5.24
CA ARG A 235 -17.92 -3.97 -4.36
C ARG A 235 -17.15 -4.59 -3.19
N PRO A 236 -17.63 -4.43 -1.94
CA PRO A 236 -17.05 -5.13 -0.80
C PRO A 236 -17.07 -6.64 -1.02
N ILE A 237 -15.99 -7.32 -0.64
CA ILE A 237 -15.97 -8.77 -0.55
C ILE A 237 -16.79 -9.16 0.69
N PRO A 238 -17.84 -9.98 0.56
CA PRO A 238 -18.75 -10.29 1.67
C PRO A 238 -18.03 -10.95 2.86
N THR A 239 -17.08 -11.83 2.58
CA THR A 239 -16.25 -12.50 3.59
C THR A 239 -14.82 -12.68 3.07
N VAL A 240 -13.85 -12.65 3.99
CA VAL A 240 -12.47 -13.07 3.68
C VAL A 240 -12.15 -14.48 4.16
N LEU A 241 -13.16 -15.23 4.59
CA LEU A 241 -13.00 -16.61 5.01
C LEU A 241 -13.44 -17.55 3.88
N THR A 242 -12.69 -18.62 3.66
CA THR A 242 -13.04 -19.66 2.67
C THR A 242 -12.62 -21.04 3.19
N PRO A 243 -13.54 -22.02 3.25
CA PRO A 243 -13.18 -23.40 3.57
C PRO A 243 -12.42 -24.08 2.41
N ALA A 244 -12.61 -23.60 1.18
CA ALA A 244 -11.89 -24.05 -0.01
C ALA A 244 -10.60 -23.25 -0.19
N TRP A 245 -9.69 -23.37 0.78
CA TRP A 245 -8.43 -22.63 0.74
C TRP A 245 -7.43 -23.29 -0.22
N GLU A 246 -6.86 -22.48 -1.11
CA GLU A 246 -5.82 -22.89 -2.05
C GLU A 246 -4.63 -21.92 -2.02
N LEU A 247 -3.43 -22.46 -2.21
CA LEU A 247 -2.24 -21.64 -2.36
C LEU A 247 -2.36 -20.84 -3.67
N PRO A 248 -2.30 -19.50 -3.63
CA PRO A 248 -2.59 -18.69 -4.81
C PRO A 248 -1.42 -18.71 -5.81
N ALA A 249 -1.70 -18.50 -7.10
CA ALA A 249 -0.70 -18.48 -8.17
C ALA A 249 0.44 -17.45 -7.97
N GLY A 250 0.19 -16.39 -7.20
CA GLY A 250 1.18 -15.37 -6.85
C GLY A 250 2.09 -15.72 -5.68
N ALA A 251 1.83 -16.82 -4.94
CA ALA A 251 2.67 -17.26 -3.85
C ALA A 251 4.09 -17.58 -4.34
N PHE A 252 5.10 -17.23 -3.53
CA PHE A 252 6.53 -17.42 -3.81
C PHE A 252 7.01 -16.75 -5.11
N GLY A 253 6.23 -15.81 -5.66
CA GLY A 253 6.62 -15.06 -6.84
C GLY A 253 7.67 -13.98 -6.51
N LYS A 254 8.40 -13.52 -7.53
CA LYS A 254 9.43 -12.49 -7.34
C LYS A 254 8.79 -11.16 -6.90
N GLY A 255 9.18 -10.66 -5.73
CA GLY A 255 8.80 -9.34 -5.25
C GLY A 255 9.74 -8.25 -5.78
N ALA A 256 9.22 -7.28 -6.52
CA ALA A 256 9.99 -6.09 -6.89
C ALA A 256 9.93 -5.05 -5.75
N GLY A 257 11.07 -4.80 -5.11
CA GLY A 257 11.25 -3.81 -4.05
C GLY A 257 12.54 -3.02 -4.25
N PRO A 258 12.76 -1.92 -3.52
CA PRO A 258 14.02 -1.18 -3.63
C PRO A 258 15.14 -2.05 -3.05
N THR A 259 15.95 -2.66 -3.91
CA THR A 259 17.24 -3.23 -3.54
C THR A 259 18.25 -2.08 -3.53
N ARG A 260 19.08 -1.98 -2.48
CA ARG A 260 20.27 -1.12 -2.59
C ARG A 260 21.13 -1.75 -3.67
N LYS A 261 21.44 -1.02 -4.74
CA LYS A 261 22.65 -1.34 -5.51
C LYS A 261 23.81 -1.17 -4.53
N LYS A 262 24.65 -2.21 -4.42
CA LYS A 262 25.95 -2.08 -3.73
C LYS A 262 26.76 -1.00 -4.41
#